data_AF-A0A2V8UE93-F1
#
_entry.id   AF-A0A2V8UE93-F1
#
_cell.length_a   1.000
_cell.length_b   1.000
_cell.length_c   1.000
_cell.angle_alpha   90.00
_cell.angle_beta   90.00
_cell.angle_gamma   90.00
#
_symmetry.space_group_name_H-M   'P 1'
#
loop_
_entity.id
_entity.type
_entity.pdbx_description
1 polymer ?
#
loop_
_entity_poly.entity_id
_entity_poly.type
_entity_poly.pdbx_seq_one_letter_code
_entity_poly.pdbx_strand_id
1 'polypeptide(L)'
;QSEPYVDKWAYFFMDLFRANGKMGRGQDLFHYWMKENLSVDRPYDDVVRSIIGASAKSNHVVAAANVIAREHVQGKPSPEDGDDFGMVQQLDTDDELSILYAKTFLGINTSCISCHDGRGHLEKVNVWLSGKKRSDFF
;
A
#
# COMPACT_ATOMS: atom_id res chain seq x y z
N GLN A 1 14.23 0.15 -22.06
CA GLN A 1 15.19 -0.14 -20.97
C GLN A 1 15.82 -1.52 -21.18
N SER A 2 16.97 -1.84 -20.57
CA SER A 2 17.53 -3.21 -20.65
C SER A 2 16.79 -4.18 -19.75
N GLU A 3 16.76 -5.47 -20.09
CA GLU A 3 16.09 -6.50 -19.28
C GLU A 3 16.64 -6.58 -17.85
N PRO A 4 17.97 -6.57 -17.58
CA PRO A 4 18.47 -6.56 -16.21
C PRO A 4 18.07 -5.32 -15.40
N TYR A 5 17.93 -4.16 -16.06
CA TYR A 5 17.45 -2.95 -15.40
C TYR A 5 15.98 -3.13 -14.98
N VAL A 6 15.13 -3.57 -15.91
CA VAL A 6 13.70 -3.77 -15.67
C VAL A 6 13.47 -4.77 -14.54
N ASP A 7 14.19 -5.90 -14.55
CA ASP A 7 14.03 -6.95 -13.55
C ASP A 7 14.45 -6.47 -12.15
N LYS A 8 15.62 -5.82 -12.03
CA LYS A 8 16.09 -5.26 -10.76
C LYS A 8 15.08 -4.28 -10.16
N TRP A 9 14.59 -3.33 -10.97
CA TRP A 9 13.70 -2.29 -10.48
C TRP A 9 12.28 -2.80 -10.23
N ALA A 10 11.83 -3.80 -10.97
CA ALA A 10 10.56 -4.46 -10.67
C ALA A 10 10.60 -5.12 -9.28
N TYR A 11 11.68 -5.84 -8.95
CA TYR A 11 11.87 -6.39 -7.60
C TYR A 11 12.01 -5.31 -6.53
N PHE A 12 12.70 -4.21 -6.81
CA PHE A 12 12.75 -3.07 -5.89
C PHE A 12 11.35 -2.57 -5.53
N PHE A 13 10.46 -2.41 -6.52
CA PHE A 13 9.08 -2.00 -6.25
C PHE A 13 8.26 -3.09 -5.56
N MET A 14 8.49 -4.36 -5.88
CA MET A 14 7.87 -5.46 -5.14
C MET A 14 8.23 -5.41 -3.65
N ASP A 15 9.50 -5.22 -3.31
CA ASP A 15 9.95 -5.07 -1.93
C ASP A 15 9.36 -3.82 -1.26
N LEU A 16 9.35 -2.70 -1.98
CA LEU A 16 8.82 -1.43 -1.49
C LEU A 16 7.32 -1.53 -1.13
N PHE A 17 6.53 -2.22 -1.96
CA PHE A 17 5.10 -2.50 -1.69
C PHE A 17 4.86 -3.80 -0.93
N ARG A 18 5.93 -4.40 -0.38
CA ARG A 18 5.87 -5.59 0.48
C ARG A 18 5.11 -6.76 -0.18
N ALA A 19 5.26 -6.90 -1.49
CA ALA A 19 4.60 -7.93 -2.28
C ALA A 19 5.08 -9.32 -1.81
N ASN A 20 4.12 -10.16 -1.42
CA ASN A 20 4.39 -11.47 -0.83
C ASN A 20 3.15 -12.39 -0.99
N GLY A 21 3.22 -13.57 -0.35
CA GLY A 21 2.17 -14.59 -0.42
C GLY A 21 0.76 -14.13 -0.02
N LYS A 22 0.58 -13.01 0.70
CA LYS A 22 -0.75 -12.44 0.96
C LYS A 22 -1.47 -11.98 -0.32
N MET A 23 -0.73 -11.67 -1.38
CA MET A 23 -1.30 -11.35 -2.70
C MET A 23 -1.75 -12.61 -3.47
N GLY A 24 -1.39 -13.82 -3.00
CA GLY A 24 -1.60 -15.06 -3.74
C GLY A 24 -0.97 -14.99 -5.14
N ARG A 25 -1.67 -15.52 -6.15
CA ARG A 25 -1.24 -15.42 -7.57
C ARG A 25 -1.17 -13.99 -8.09
N GLY A 26 -1.76 -13.03 -7.39
CA GLY A 26 -1.69 -11.62 -7.77
C GLY A 26 -0.29 -11.02 -7.63
N GLN A 27 0.61 -11.63 -6.84
CA GLN A 27 2.00 -11.19 -6.75
C GLN A 27 2.73 -11.27 -8.11
N ASP A 28 2.47 -12.32 -8.89
CA ASP A 28 3.11 -12.55 -10.18
C ASP A 28 2.57 -11.56 -11.22
N LEU A 29 1.27 -11.28 -11.15
CA LEU A 29 0.63 -10.24 -11.95
C LEU A 29 1.19 -8.85 -11.61
N PHE A 30 1.39 -8.55 -10.33
CA PHE A 30 1.99 -7.29 -9.89
C PHE A 30 3.43 -7.16 -10.35
N HIS A 31 4.23 -8.24 -10.27
CA HIS A 31 5.60 -8.28 -10.78
C HIS A 31 5.63 -7.98 -12.28
N TYR A 32 4.82 -8.71 -13.06
CA TYR A 32 4.71 -8.50 -14.50
C TYR A 32 4.31 -7.06 -14.84
N TRP A 33 3.32 -6.51 -14.14
CA TRP A 33 2.87 -5.14 -14.34
C TRP A 33 3.94 -4.10 -14.02
N MET A 34 4.76 -4.31 -12.98
CA MET A 34 5.93 -3.46 -12.69
C MET A 34 6.94 -3.49 -13.84
N LYS A 35 7.23 -4.68 -14.39
CA LYS A 35 8.12 -4.82 -15.55
C LYS A 35 7.59 -4.09 -16.78
N GLU A 36 6.30 -4.18 -17.05
CA GLU A 36 5.65 -3.47 -18.16
C GLU A 36 5.73 -1.95 -17.99
N ASN A 37 5.35 -1.42 -16.82
CA ASN A 37 5.42 0.01 -16.53
C ASN A 37 6.84 0.56 -16.73
N LEU A 38 7.87 -0.17 -16.27
CA LEU A 38 9.28 0.21 -16.45
C LEU A 38 9.75 0.10 -17.91
N SER A 39 9.26 -0.89 -18.64
CA SER A 39 9.65 -1.13 -20.04
C SER A 39 9.14 -0.03 -20.98
N VAL A 40 7.91 0.44 -20.74
CA VAL A 40 7.28 1.51 -21.52
C VAL A 40 7.53 2.91 -20.98
N ASP A 41 8.35 3.04 -19.94
CA ASP A 41 8.64 4.31 -19.26
C ASP A 41 7.36 5.05 -18.83
N ARG A 42 6.42 4.30 -18.24
CA ARG A 42 5.15 4.88 -17.78
C ARG A 42 5.43 5.93 -16.71
N PRO A 43 4.80 7.13 -16.79
CA PRO A 43 4.97 8.17 -15.78
C PRO A 43 4.69 7.64 -14.38
N TYR A 44 5.60 7.92 -13.44
CA TYR A 44 5.51 7.39 -12.09
C TYR A 44 4.22 7.84 -11.38
N ASP A 45 3.79 9.07 -11.59
CA ASP A 45 2.56 9.61 -11.02
C ASP A 45 1.30 8.90 -11.53
N ASP A 46 1.30 8.38 -12.76
CA ASP A 46 0.23 7.56 -13.30
C ASP A 46 0.21 6.15 -12.65
N VAL A 47 1.38 5.56 -12.41
CA VAL A 47 1.50 4.30 -11.63
C VAL A 47 0.98 4.50 -10.20
N VAL A 48 1.38 5.59 -9.54
CA VAL A 48 0.94 5.96 -8.18
C VAL A 48 -0.58 6.10 -8.12
N ARG A 49 -1.18 6.88 -9.03
CA ARG A 49 -2.64 7.06 -9.07
C ARG A 49 -3.38 5.76 -9.36
N SER A 50 -2.81 4.89 -10.20
CA SER A 50 -3.38 3.57 -10.46
C SER A 50 -3.40 2.69 -9.20
N ILE A 51 -2.37 2.75 -8.37
CA ILE A 51 -2.30 2.00 -7.10
C ILE A 51 -3.30 2.56 -6.09
N ILE A 52 -3.30 3.88 -5.87
CA ILE A 52 -4.15 4.53 -4.85
C ILE A 52 -5.64 4.41 -5.23
N GLY A 53 -5.97 4.60 -6.52
CA GLY A 53 -7.34 4.53 -7.02
C GLY A 53 -7.80 3.13 -7.42
N ALA A 54 -7.02 2.09 -7.15
CA ALA A 54 -7.35 0.74 -7.58
C ALA A 54 -8.64 0.25 -6.91
N SER A 55 -9.55 -0.32 -7.71
CA SER A 55 -10.70 -1.07 -7.24
C SER A 55 -10.91 -2.28 -8.13
N ALA A 56 -11.16 -3.44 -7.53
CA ALA A 56 -11.37 -4.67 -8.25
C ALA A 56 -12.18 -5.67 -7.43
N LYS A 57 -12.95 -6.53 -8.10
CA LYS A 57 -13.53 -7.71 -7.45
C LYS A 57 -12.49 -8.76 -7.09
N SER A 58 -11.35 -8.77 -7.78
CA SER A 58 -10.24 -9.68 -7.51
C SER A 58 -8.90 -9.06 -7.91
N ASN A 59 -7.91 -9.17 -7.02
CA ASN A 59 -6.53 -8.76 -7.28
C ASN A 59 -5.80 -9.68 -8.27
N HIS A 60 -6.39 -10.83 -8.64
CA HIS A 60 -5.82 -11.74 -9.62
C HIS A 60 -6.01 -11.30 -11.08
N VAL A 61 -6.79 -10.23 -11.31
CA VAL A 61 -7.05 -9.70 -12.66
C VAL A 61 -6.73 -8.22 -12.79
N VAL A 62 -6.58 -7.49 -11.68
CA VAL A 62 -6.16 -6.08 -11.66
C VAL A 62 -4.86 -5.97 -10.86
N ALA A 63 -3.75 -5.77 -11.56
CA ALA A 63 -2.42 -5.73 -10.95
C ALA A 63 -2.31 -4.67 -9.84
N ALA A 64 -2.75 -3.44 -10.10
CA ALA A 64 -2.66 -2.33 -9.15
C ALA A 64 -3.41 -2.58 -7.84
N ALA A 65 -4.48 -3.40 -7.87
CA ALA A 65 -5.25 -3.76 -6.67
C ALA A 65 -4.51 -4.73 -5.74
N ASN A 66 -3.33 -5.24 -6.12
CA ASN A 66 -2.56 -6.11 -5.24
C ASN A 66 -2.02 -5.41 -4.01
N VAL A 67 -1.74 -4.10 -4.08
CA VAL A 67 -1.26 -3.34 -2.93
C VAL A 67 -2.32 -3.36 -1.82
N ILE A 68 -3.58 -3.00 -2.11
CA ILE A 68 -4.66 -3.10 -1.12
C ILE A 68 -4.93 -4.54 -0.67
N ALA A 69 -4.89 -5.51 -1.58
CA ALA A 69 -5.06 -6.92 -1.22
C ALA A 69 -3.99 -7.41 -0.24
N ARG A 70 -2.77 -6.87 -0.31
CA ARG A 70 -1.68 -7.19 0.61
C ARG A 70 -1.77 -6.44 1.93
N GLU A 71 -2.28 -5.22 1.89
CA GLU A 71 -2.24 -4.26 2.99
C GLU A 71 -3.50 -4.23 3.85
N HIS A 72 -4.60 -4.83 3.39
CA HIS A 72 -5.83 -4.89 4.17
C HIS A 72 -5.61 -5.48 5.56
N VAL A 73 -6.29 -4.88 6.53
CA VAL A 73 -6.35 -5.39 7.89
C VAL A 73 -7.43 -6.45 7.94
N GLN A 74 -7.01 -7.71 8.04
CA GLN A 74 -7.92 -8.84 8.11
C GLN A 74 -8.71 -8.80 9.42
N GLY A 75 -10.04 -8.72 9.34
CA GLY A 75 -10.93 -8.75 10.50
C GLY A 75 -11.20 -10.17 11.00
N LYS A 76 -11.31 -11.12 10.07
CA LYS A 76 -11.54 -12.53 10.40
C LYS A 76 -10.95 -13.49 9.36
N PRO A 77 -10.68 -14.76 9.71
CA PRO A 77 -9.90 -15.66 8.87
C PRO A 77 -10.63 -16.12 7.60
N SER A 78 -11.97 -16.21 7.64
CA SER A 78 -12.79 -16.73 6.54
C SER A 78 -14.15 -16.03 6.48
N PRO A 79 -14.71 -15.82 5.28
CA PRO A 79 -16.05 -15.26 5.13
C PRO A 79 -17.10 -16.29 5.53
N GLU A 80 -18.18 -15.83 6.14
CA GLU A 80 -19.39 -16.61 6.42
C GLU A 80 -20.26 -16.70 5.17
N ASP A 81 -20.37 -15.60 4.42
CA ASP A 81 -21.06 -15.51 3.13
C ASP A 81 -20.41 -14.46 2.21
N GLY A 82 -21.05 -14.17 1.07
CA GLY A 82 -20.56 -13.21 0.09
C GLY A 82 -20.76 -11.73 0.44
N ASP A 83 -21.61 -11.43 1.42
CA ASP A 83 -21.94 -10.06 1.87
C ASP A 83 -21.24 -9.70 3.19
N ASP A 84 -20.17 -10.46 3.49
CA ASP A 84 -19.49 -10.42 4.74
C ASP A 84 -18.44 -9.28 4.83
N PHE A 85 -18.94 -8.11 5.21
CA PHE A 85 -18.09 -6.93 5.46
C PHE A 85 -17.17 -7.08 6.68
N GLY A 86 -17.32 -8.12 7.51
CA GLY A 86 -16.46 -8.38 8.67
C GLY A 86 -15.08 -8.93 8.30
N MET A 87 -14.88 -9.32 7.04
CA MET A 87 -13.59 -9.84 6.54
C MET A 87 -12.46 -8.83 6.59
N VAL A 88 -12.77 -7.55 6.39
CA VAL A 88 -11.78 -6.47 6.32
C VAL A 88 -12.18 -5.37 7.30
N GLN A 89 -11.26 -5.01 8.19
CA GLN A 89 -11.43 -3.83 9.02
C GLN A 89 -11.16 -2.60 8.15
N GLN A 90 -12.23 -1.99 7.62
CA GLN A 90 -12.12 -0.93 6.62
C GLN A 90 -11.35 0.29 7.14
N LEU A 91 -11.71 0.80 8.32
CA LEU A 91 -11.06 1.97 8.92
C LEU A 91 -9.56 1.72 9.17
N ASP A 92 -9.21 0.57 9.75
CA ASP A 92 -7.82 0.21 9.99
C ASP A 92 -7.05 -0.01 8.67
N THR A 93 -7.72 -0.51 7.64
CA THR A 93 -7.15 -0.64 6.29
C THR A 93 -6.84 0.73 5.68
N ASP A 94 -7.74 1.70 5.83
CA ASP A 94 -7.53 3.06 5.35
C ASP A 94 -6.35 3.73 6.09
N ASP A 95 -6.23 3.50 7.41
CA ASP A 95 -5.10 3.98 8.22
C ASP A 95 -3.78 3.33 7.74
N GLU A 96 -3.72 2.01 7.55
CA GLU A 96 -2.54 1.29 7.06
C GLU A 96 -2.13 1.70 5.64
N LEU A 97 -3.10 1.89 4.74
CA LEU A 97 -2.84 2.37 3.38
C LEU A 97 -2.31 3.82 3.39
N SER A 98 -2.89 4.69 4.23
CA SER A 98 -2.43 6.07 4.38
C SER A 98 -0.98 6.12 4.86
N ILE A 99 -0.62 5.28 5.84
CA ILE A 99 0.75 5.11 6.33
C ILE A 99 1.68 4.64 5.20
N LEU A 100 1.29 3.58 4.48
CA LEU A 100 2.09 3.04 3.39
C LEU A 100 2.32 4.08 2.31
N TYR A 101 1.27 4.77 1.87
CA TYR A 101 1.37 5.76 0.79
C TYR A 101 2.20 6.96 1.19
N ALA A 102 2.01 7.49 2.40
CA ALA A 102 2.84 8.57 2.93
C ALA A 102 4.32 8.16 2.97
N LYS A 103 4.61 6.94 3.44
CA LYS A 103 5.98 6.44 3.53
C LYS A 103 6.60 6.17 2.17
N THR A 104 5.87 5.50 1.28
CA THR A 104 6.38 5.02 -0.01
C THR A 104 6.48 6.13 -1.04
N PHE A 105 5.49 7.01 -1.13
CA PHE A 105 5.43 8.04 -2.17
C PHE A 105 5.97 9.40 -1.72
N LEU A 106 5.86 9.72 -0.43
CA LEU A 106 6.27 11.03 0.11
C LEU A 106 7.50 10.94 1.01
N GLY A 107 7.93 9.74 1.41
CA GLY A 107 9.03 9.55 2.36
C GLY A 107 8.68 9.96 3.80
N ILE A 108 7.40 10.13 4.11
CA ILE A 108 6.93 10.59 5.43
C ILE A 108 6.38 9.40 6.21
N ASN A 109 6.94 9.14 7.38
CA ASN A 109 6.39 8.13 8.28
C ASN A 109 5.32 8.74 9.19
N THR A 110 4.06 8.35 8.97
CA THR A 110 2.90 8.76 9.79
C THR A 110 2.43 7.68 10.77
N SER A 111 3.06 6.49 10.81
CA SER A 111 2.59 5.35 11.62
C SER A 111 2.31 5.70 13.08
N CYS A 112 3.14 6.55 13.67
CA CYS A 112 2.96 6.96 15.06
C CYS A 112 1.71 7.83 15.25
N ILE A 113 1.50 8.86 14.41
CA ILE A 113 0.34 9.76 14.57
C ILE A 113 -0.98 9.09 14.18
N SER A 114 -0.93 8.05 13.33
CA SER A 114 -2.12 7.32 12.89
C SER A 114 -2.84 6.60 14.02
N CYS A 115 -2.13 6.19 15.07
CA CYS A 115 -2.72 5.44 16.19
C CYS A 115 -2.85 6.26 17.48
N HIS A 116 -2.04 7.32 17.65
CA HIS A 116 -2.02 8.15 18.86
C HIS A 116 -1.64 9.60 18.55
N ASP A 117 -1.97 10.56 19.42
CA ASP A 117 -1.50 11.94 19.26
C ASP A 117 0.05 12.00 19.26
N GLY A 118 0.61 13.04 18.64
CA GLY A 118 2.05 13.15 18.43
C GLY A 118 2.83 13.47 19.70
N ARG A 119 2.17 14.11 20.68
CA ARG A 119 2.78 14.52 21.95
C ARG A 119 3.24 13.29 22.74
N GLY A 120 4.50 13.32 23.19
CA GLY A 120 5.14 12.27 23.97
C GLY A 120 5.71 11.11 23.14
N HIS A 121 5.53 11.13 21.82
CA HIS A 121 5.92 10.02 20.94
C HIS A 121 6.85 10.43 19.78
N LEU A 122 6.70 11.65 19.25
CA LEU A 122 7.34 12.04 17.99
C LEU A 122 8.47 13.06 18.13
N GLU A 123 8.79 13.54 19.33
CA GLU A 123 9.77 14.60 19.58
C GLU A 123 11.18 14.27 19.04
N LYS A 124 11.53 12.98 19.01
CA LYS A 124 12.83 12.50 18.52
C LYS A 124 12.84 12.11 17.05
N VAL A 125 11.69 12.08 16.39
CA VAL A 125 11.53 11.55 15.02
C VAL A 125 11.01 12.61 14.07
N ASN A 126 9.98 13.37 14.46
CA ASN A 126 9.35 14.40 13.66
C ASN A 126 8.73 15.49 14.56
N VAL A 127 9.45 16.60 14.71
CA VAL A 127 9.05 17.74 15.57
C VAL A 127 7.77 18.42 15.07
N TRP A 128 7.47 18.36 13.77
CA TRP A 128 6.21 18.93 13.26
C TRP A 128 5.00 18.07 13.66
N LEU A 129 5.13 16.74 13.56
CA LEU A 129 4.06 15.83 13.96
C LEU A 129 3.86 15.74 15.48
N SER A 130 4.86 16.05 16.31
CA SER A 130 4.70 16.00 17.77
C SER A 130 3.66 17.00 18.32
N GLY A 131 3.33 18.04 17.54
CA GLY A 131 2.29 19.02 17.86
C GLY A 131 0.91 18.70 17.30
N LYS A 132 0.71 17.55 16.64
CA LYS A 132 -0.54 17.18 15.98
C LYS A 132 -1.33 16.13 16.77
N LYS A 133 -2.65 16.12 16.57
CA LYS A 133 -3.55 15.06 17.03
C LYS A 133 -3.91 14.11 15.91
N ARG A 134 -4.31 12.89 16.24
CA ARG A 134 -4.85 11.95 15.24
C ARG A 134 -6.02 12.57 14.48
N SER A 135 -6.90 13.26 15.19
CA SER A 135 -8.09 13.95 14.66
C SER A 135 -7.78 15.10 13.69
N ASP A 136 -6.52 15.51 13.55
CA ASP A 136 -6.13 16.54 12.58
C ASP A 136 -5.95 15.94 11.16
N PHE A 137 -5.93 14.61 11.03
CA PHE A 137 -5.69 13.88 9.77
C PHE A 137 -6.81 12.90 9.43
N PHE A 138 -7.49 12.33 10.43
CA PHE A 138 -8.50 11.28 10.30
C PHE A 138 -9.76 11.63 11.09
#